data_AF-K9SWX8-F1
#
_entry.id   AF-K9SWX8-F1
#
_cell.length_a   1.000
_cell.length_b   1.000
_cell.length_c   1.000
_cell.angle_alpha   90.00
_cell.angle_beta   90.00
_cell.angle_gamma   90.00
#
_symmetry.space_group_name_H-M   'P 1'
#
loop_
_entity.id
_entity.type
_entity.pdbx_description
1 polymer ?
#
loop_
_entity_poly.entity_id
_entity_poly.type
_entity_poly.pdbx_seq_one_letter_code
_entity_poly.pdbx_strand_id
1 'polypeptide(L)'
;MFTTAEFGTLTQGMGILVLVLALITAVAFGRSVSWRFRMVGITSFAVVLTAGLFALSLAPITRTSVEGALPYVLVYDRLGPEAVITVPSDIKAPQLEATLKQAATNLFSPGRNSLGESSTLKIRARTILHPREGVSQLVYLGELERSLRMRNDPDMTVKIFSDRLSNLQKL
;
A
#
# COMPACT_ATOMS: atom_id res chain seq x y z
N MET A 1 2.38 9.86 5.73
CA MET A 1 2.45 8.50 6.31
C MET A 1 3.80 8.39 6.97
N PHE A 2 3.90 7.83 8.17
CA PHE A 2 5.18 7.61 8.84
C PHE A 2 6.02 6.61 8.04
N THR A 3 7.30 6.92 7.87
CA THR A 3 8.31 6.09 7.24
C THR A 3 8.91 5.11 8.25
N THR A 4 9.55 4.04 7.77
CA THR A 4 10.28 3.10 8.62
C THR A 4 11.38 3.78 9.42
N ALA A 5 12.05 4.78 8.82
CA ALA A 5 13.06 5.58 9.49
C ALA A 5 12.49 6.38 10.67
N GLU A 6 11.33 7.02 10.49
CA GLU A 6 10.65 7.74 11.58
C GLU A 6 10.23 6.80 12.70
N PHE A 7 9.72 5.59 12.39
CA PHE A 7 9.47 4.55 13.40
C PHE A 7 10.75 4.13 14.13
N GLY A 8 11.89 4.07 13.44
CA GLY A 8 13.19 3.81 14.05
C GLY A 8 13.61 4.91 15.04
N THR A 9 13.47 6.18 14.66
CA THR A 9 13.74 7.32 15.56
C THR A 9 12.82 7.31 16.78
N LEU A 10 11.52 7.05 16.59
CA LEU A 10 10.56 6.92 17.68
C LEU A 10 10.91 5.76 18.62
N THR A 11 11.34 4.63 18.06
CA THR A 11 11.79 3.46 18.83
C THR A 11 12.99 3.80 19.70
N GLN A 12 13.97 4.55 19.20
CA GLN A 12 15.13 4.98 19.98
C GLN A 12 14.72 5.85 21.17
N GLY A 13 13.87 6.86 20.92
CA GLY A 13 13.35 7.73 21.99
C GLY A 13 12.55 6.95 23.04
N MET A 14 11.69 6.03 22.59
CA MET A 14 10.91 5.16 23.46
C MET A 14 11.78 4.17 24.23
N GLY A 15 12.88 3.68 23.66
CA GLY A 15 13.86 2.85 24.34
C GLY A 15 14.53 3.58 25.51
N ILE A 16 14.92 4.84 25.31
CA ILE A 16 15.44 5.69 26.39
C ILE A 16 14.38 5.88 27.48
N LEU A 17 13.13 6.16 27.11
CA LEU A 17 12.03 6.30 28.07
C LEU A 17 11.84 5.02 28.91
N VAL A 18 11.87 3.84 28.28
CA VAL A 18 11.78 2.55 28.97
C VAL A 18 12.91 2.39 29.98
N LEU A 19 14.16 2.73 29.63
CA LEU A 19 15.29 2.65 30.57
C LEU A 19 15.10 3.59 31.77
N VAL A 20 14.63 4.81 31.54
CA VAL A 20 14.33 5.76 32.62
C VAL A 20 13.21 5.23 33.52
N LEU A 21 12.13 4.71 32.94
CA LEU A 21 11.01 4.12 33.70
C LEU A 21 11.45 2.88 34.48
N ALA A 22 12.31 2.04 33.92
CA ALA A 22 12.88 0.88 34.59
C ALA A 22 13.74 1.30 35.79
N LEU A 23 14.56 2.34 35.65
CA LEU A 23 15.35 2.90 36.75
C LEU A 23 14.44 3.44 37.86
N ILE A 24 13.41 4.22 37.51
CA ILE A 24 12.44 4.74 38.48
C ILE A 24 11.71 3.59 39.19
N THR A 25 11.33 2.55 38.45
CA THR A 25 10.70 1.35 39.00
C THR A 25 11.61 0.67 40.01
N ALA A 26 12.89 0.46 39.68
CA ALA A 26 13.87 -0.13 40.59
C ALA A 26 14.04 0.69 41.87
N VAL A 27 14.13 2.02 41.76
CA VAL A 27 14.20 2.92 42.93
C VAL A 27 12.93 2.85 43.77
N ALA A 28 11.74 2.82 43.15
CA ALA A 28 10.46 2.70 43.86
C ALA A 28 10.35 1.37 44.64
N PHE A 29 10.89 0.28 44.09
CA PHE A 29 11.01 -0.99 44.81
C PHE A 29 12.01 -0.93 45.96
N GLY A 30 13.20 -0.36 45.73
CA GLY A 30 14.23 -0.20 46.76
C GLY A 30 13.78 0.65 47.95
N ARG A 31 12.95 1.68 47.71
CA ARG A 31 12.35 2.52 48.77
C ARG A 31 11.00 2.02 49.27
N SER A 32 10.53 0.86 48.80
CA SER A 32 9.24 0.25 49.17
C SER A 32 8.03 1.20 49.07
N VAL A 33 8.00 2.04 48.03
CA VAL A 33 6.96 3.06 47.89
C VAL A 33 5.62 2.43 47.47
N SER A 34 4.49 2.94 47.96
CA SER A 34 3.16 2.36 47.75
C SER A 34 2.74 2.21 46.27
N TRP A 35 3.27 3.04 45.37
CA TRP A 35 2.95 3.00 43.93
C TRP A 35 3.90 2.13 43.08
N ARG A 36 4.86 1.42 43.69
CA ARG A 36 5.86 0.61 42.99
C ARG A 36 5.26 -0.41 42.01
N PHE A 37 4.13 -1.03 42.36
CA PHE A 37 3.46 -2.00 41.49
C PHE A 37 2.79 -1.36 40.26
N ARG A 38 2.36 -0.10 40.37
CA ARG A 38 1.82 0.66 39.22
C ARG A 38 2.92 0.90 38.18
N MET A 39 4.16 1.11 38.63
CA MET A 39 5.31 1.30 37.73
C MET A 39 5.72 0.06 36.96
N VAL A 40 5.50 -1.13 37.52
CA VAL A 40 5.71 -2.37 36.76
C VAL A 40 4.80 -2.38 35.54
N GLY A 41 3.52 -2.00 35.71
CA GLY A 41 2.56 -1.91 34.61
C GLY A 41 2.91 -0.85 33.58
N ILE A 42 3.32 0.35 34.01
CA ILE A 42 3.73 1.43 33.09
C ILE A 42 4.98 1.02 32.30
N THR A 43 5.98 0.46 32.97
CA THR A 43 7.24 0.05 32.34
C THR A 43 7.02 -1.13 31.40
N SER A 44 6.23 -2.14 31.79
CA SER A 44 5.94 -3.29 30.93
C SER A 44 5.14 -2.90 29.70
N PHE A 45 4.15 -2.02 29.84
CA PHE A 45 3.41 -1.48 28.70
C PHE A 45 4.32 -0.68 27.76
N ALA A 46 5.20 0.17 28.31
CA ALA A 46 6.16 0.92 27.52
C ALA A 46 7.12 0.01 26.74
N VAL A 47 7.56 -1.12 27.33
CA VAL A 47 8.36 -2.14 26.63
C VAL A 47 7.60 -2.71 25.43
N VAL A 48 6.34 -3.11 25.62
CA VAL A 48 5.51 -3.67 24.52
C VAL A 48 5.31 -2.64 23.41
N LEU A 49 5.04 -1.38 23.77
CA LEU A 49 4.89 -0.29 22.80
C LEU A 49 6.17 -0.06 22.00
N THR A 50 7.33 -0.01 22.67
CA THR A 50 8.64 0.13 22.02
C THR A 50 8.91 -1.03 21.07
N ALA A 51 8.61 -2.28 21.47
CA ALA A 51 8.77 -3.44 20.62
C ALA A 51 7.86 -3.38 19.37
N GLY A 52 6.63 -2.89 19.51
CA GLY A 52 5.73 -2.65 18.38
C GLY A 52 6.26 -1.60 17.40
N LEU A 53 6.76 -0.48 17.90
CA LEU A 53 7.40 0.57 17.08
C LEU A 53 8.67 0.06 16.39
N PHE A 54 9.46 -0.76 17.09
CA PHE A 54 10.64 -1.39 16.51
C PHE A 54 10.26 -2.30 15.34
N ALA A 55 9.26 -3.16 15.51
CA ALA A 55 8.78 -4.03 14.44
C ALA A 55 8.33 -3.23 13.20
N LEU A 56 7.65 -2.10 13.41
CA LEU A 56 7.24 -1.17 12.34
C LEU A 56 8.43 -0.50 11.62
N SER A 57 9.59 -0.40 12.27
CA SER A 57 10.81 0.14 11.64
C SER A 57 11.51 -0.85 10.69
N LEU A 58 11.24 -2.17 10.82
CA LEU A 58 11.95 -3.20 10.07
C LEU A 58 11.41 -3.39 8.64
N ALA A 59 10.11 -3.22 8.43
CA ALA A 59 9.47 -3.45 7.14
C ALA A 59 8.60 -2.26 6.72
N PRO A 60 8.72 -1.77 5.48
CA PRO A 60 7.85 -0.72 4.98
C PRO A 60 6.41 -1.22 4.88
N ILE A 61 5.50 -0.57 5.60
CA ILE A 61 4.07 -0.54 5.23
C ILE A 61 3.87 0.56 4.17
N THR A 62 4.70 0.54 3.13
CA THR A 62 4.61 1.53 2.06
C THR A 62 4.16 0.85 0.77
N ARG A 63 3.28 1.53 0.05
CA ARG A 63 2.93 1.15 -1.31
C ARG A 63 4.16 1.34 -2.18
N THR A 64 4.42 0.38 -3.06
CA THR A 64 5.47 0.52 -4.06
C THR A 64 5.11 1.68 -4.99
N SER A 65 5.96 2.70 -5.05
CA SER A 65 5.87 3.77 -6.04
C SER A 65 6.69 3.37 -7.26
N VAL A 66 6.04 3.32 -8.43
CA VAL A 66 6.73 3.15 -9.71
C VAL A 66 6.96 4.53 -10.30
N GLU A 67 8.18 4.82 -10.74
CA GLU A 67 8.51 6.10 -11.34
C GLU A 67 7.64 6.34 -12.59
N GLY A 68 7.12 7.57 -12.73
CA GLY A 68 6.23 7.94 -13.84
C GLY A 68 4.79 7.44 -13.74
N ALA A 69 4.42 6.70 -12.70
CA ALA A 69 3.04 6.33 -12.44
C ALA A 69 2.21 7.54 -12.01
N LEU A 70 0.97 7.63 -12.50
CA LEU A 70 0.02 8.64 -12.10
C LEU A 70 -0.93 8.13 -11.01
N PRO A 71 -1.56 9.04 -10.25
CA PRO A 71 -2.62 8.67 -9.31
C PRO A 71 -3.75 7.92 -10.04
N TYR A 72 -4.23 6.84 -9.44
CA TYR A 72 -5.37 6.08 -9.91
C TYR A 72 -6.34 5.82 -8.75
N VAL A 73 -7.61 5.57 -9.08
CA VAL A 73 -8.62 5.18 -8.08
C VAL A 73 -9.14 3.79 -8.45
N LEU A 74 -9.23 2.90 -7.47
CA LEU A 74 -9.88 1.60 -7.66
C LEU A 74 -11.39 1.82 -7.78
N VAL A 75 -11.96 1.41 -8.91
CA VAL A 75 -13.41 1.50 -9.16
C VAL A 75 -14.10 0.29 -8.55
N TYR A 76 -13.63 -0.91 -8.88
CA TYR A 76 -14.12 -2.17 -8.31
C TYR A 76 -13.05 -3.25 -8.38
N ASP A 77 -13.19 -4.25 -7.52
CA ASP A 77 -12.39 -5.46 -7.46
C ASP A 77 -13.35 -6.66 -7.29
N ARG A 78 -13.11 -7.74 -8.04
CA ARG A 78 -13.86 -8.99 -7.96
C ARG A 78 -13.27 -9.98 -6.94
N LEU A 79 -12.57 -9.47 -5.93
CA LEU A 79 -12.00 -10.24 -4.82
C LEU A 79 -11.11 -11.38 -5.31
N GLY A 80 -10.28 -11.10 -6.32
CA GLY A 80 -9.36 -12.07 -6.90
C GLY A 80 -8.97 -11.74 -8.34
N PRO A 81 -9.68 -12.25 -9.36
CA PRO A 81 -9.16 -12.32 -10.72
C PRO A 81 -9.24 -11.02 -11.52
N GLU A 82 -10.04 -10.03 -11.10
CA GLU A 82 -10.24 -8.81 -11.90
C GLU A 82 -10.38 -7.58 -11.01
N ALA A 83 -9.64 -6.52 -11.36
CA ALA A 83 -9.81 -5.20 -10.79
C ALA A 83 -9.82 -4.14 -11.88
N VAL A 84 -10.61 -3.08 -11.66
CA VAL A 84 -10.67 -1.95 -12.59
C VAL A 84 -10.31 -0.67 -11.87
N ILE A 85 -9.36 0.04 -12.47
CA ILE A 85 -8.88 1.33 -11.97
C ILE A 85 -9.28 2.44 -12.94
N THR A 86 -9.51 3.63 -12.41
CA THR A 86 -9.67 4.84 -13.21
C THR A 86 -8.38 5.66 -13.21
N VAL A 87 -8.03 6.18 -14.38
CA VAL A 87 -6.83 7.00 -14.62
C VAL A 87 -7.21 8.33 -15.28
N PRO A 88 -6.35 9.36 -15.19
CA PRO A 88 -6.57 10.64 -15.87
C PRO A 88 -6.76 10.47 -17.38
N SER A 89 -7.57 11.33 -18.00
CA SER A 89 -7.88 11.28 -19.43
C SER A 89 -6.74 11.79 -20.32
N ASP A 90 -5.75 12.49 -19.74
CA ASP A 90 -4.57 13.05 -20.41
C ASP A 90 -3.33 12.14 -20.28
N ILE A 91 -3.49 10.92 -19.75
CA ILE A 91 -2.40 9.97 -19.50
C ILE A 91 -1.72 9.52 -20.80
N LYS A 92 -0.38 9.51 -20.80
CA LYS A 92 0.43 9.00 -21.91
C LYS A 92 0.72 7.50 -21.77
N ALA A 93 1.05 6.84 -22.88
CA ALA A 93 1.37 5.41 -22.90
C ALA A 93 2.41 4.95 -21.83
N PRO A 94 3.59 5.59 -21.68
CA PRO A 94 4.56 5.17 -20.67
C PRO A 94 4.07 5.38 -19.23
N GLN A 95 3.29 6.45 -19.00
CA GLN A 95 2.68 6.72 -17.69
C GLN A 95 1.59 5.69 -17.37
N LEU A 96 0.81 5.28 -18.37
CA LEU A 96 -0.23 4.26 -18.23
C LEU A 96 0.38 2.90 -17.88
N GLU A 97 1.47 2.52 -18.55
CA GLU A 97 2.21 1.30 -18.22
C GLU A 97 2.76 1.34 -16.79
N ALA A 98 3.43 2.44 -16.40
CA ALA A 98 3.92 2.61 -15.03
C ALA A 98 2.78 2.55 -14.00
N THR A 99 1.64 3.17 -14.31
CA THR A 99 0.45 3.17 -13.44
C THR A 99 -0.15 1.78 -13.29
N LEU A 100 -0.25 1.02 -14.38
CA LEU A 100 -0.71 -0.37 -14.35
C LEU A 100 0.24 -1.25 -13.52
N LYS A 101 1.55 -1.11 -13.69
CA LYS A 101 2.57 -1.82 -12.89
C LYS A 101 2.45 -1.48 -11.40
N GLN A 102 2.31 -0.19 -11.06
CA GLN A 102 2.09 0.24 -9.69
C GLN A 102 0.79 -0.34 -9.10
N ALA A 103 -0.29 -0.31 -9.87
CA ALA A 103 -1.57 -0.89 -9.45
C ALA A 103 -1.46 -2.40 -9.24
N ALA A 104 -0.70 -3.11 -10.08
CA ALA A 104 -0.45 -4.53 -9.95
C ALA A 104 0.20 -4.89 -8.62
N THR A 105 1.22 -4.14 -8.20
CA THR A 105 1.89 -4.38 -6.93
C THR A 105 1.04 -3.97 -5.73
N ASN A 106 0.29 -2.87 -5.84
CA ASN A 106 -0.53 -2.33 -4.76
C ASN A 106 -1.81 -3.15 -4.51
N LEU A 107 -2.43 -3.69 -5.56
CA LEU A 107 -3.64 -4.51 -5.49
C LEU A 107 -3.31 -6.01 -5.33
N PHE A 108 -2.16 -6.32 -4.72
CA PHE A 108 -1.79 -7.70 -4.42
C PHE A 108 -2.63 -8.28 -3.28
N SER A 109 -3.71 -8.94 -3.67
CA SER A 109 -4.50 -9.79 -2.79
C SER A 109 -4.88 -11.08 -3.53
N PRO A 110 -4.59 -12.27 -2.99
CA PRO A 110 -5.11 -13.51 -3.56
C PRO A 110 -6.65 -13.50 -3.59
N GLY A 111 -7.30 -12.80 -2.67
CA GLY A 111 -8.75 -12.75 -2.63
C GLY A 111 -9.38 -14.11 -2.34
N ARG A 112 -10.71 -14.18 -2.35
CA ARG A 112 -11.44 -15.42 -2.05
C ARG A 112 -11.52 -16.35 -3.24
N ASN A 113 -11.37 -15.78 -4.45
CA ASN A 113 -11.56 -16.48 -5.71
C ASN A 113 -10.23 -16.92 -6.36
N SER A 114 -9.08 -16.87 -5.66
CA SER A 114 -7.78 -17.32 -6.21
C SER A 114 -7.58 -18.84 -6.24
N LEU A 115 -8.46 -19.62 -5.64
CA LEU A 115 -8.34 -21.08 -5.63
C LEU A 115 -8.96 -21.66 -6.92
N GLY A 116 -8.11 -22.02 -7.89
CA GLY A 116 -8.54 -22.64 -9.16
C GLY A 116 -7.50 -22.48 -10.29
N GLU A 117 -7.93 -22.76 -11.53
CA GLU A 117 -7.10 -22.64 -12.75
C GLU A 117 -6.74 -21.19 -13.10
N SER A 118 -7.56 -20.20 -12.72
CA SER A 118 -7.29 -18.79 -12.98
C SER A 118 -6.58 -18.13 -11.79
N SER A 119 -5.32 -18.53 -11.57
CA SER A 119 -4.45 -17.89 -10.57
C SER A 119 -3.84 -16.57 -11.06
N THR A 120 -4.51 -15.87 -11.98
CA THR A 120 -4.07 -14.59 -12.55
C THR A 120 -4.99 -13.45 -12.13
N LEU A 121 -4.39 -12.29 -11.86
CA LEU A 121 -5.05 -11.02 -11.64
C LEU A 121 -4.99 -10.22 -12.93
N LYS A 122 -6.16 -9.81 -13.42
CA LYS A 122 -6.30 -8.89 -14.52
C LYS A 122 -6.70 -7.50 -14.02
N ILE A 123 -5.85 -6.51 -14.25
CA ILE A 123 -6.15 -5.10 -13.94
C ILE A 123 -6.45 -4.38 -15.23
N ARG A 124 -7.58 -3.67 -15.29
CA ARG A 124 -7.94 -2.83 -16.43
C ARG A 124 -7.94 -1.36 -16.02
N ALA A 125 -7.24 -0.54 -16.80
CA ALA A 125 -7.27 0.90 -16.65
C ALA A 125 -8.32 1.50 -17.58
N ARG A 126 -9.19 2.33 -17.03
CA ARG A 126 -10.19 3.09 -17.78
C ARG A 126 -10.14 4.58 -17.45
N THR A 127 -10.70 5.39 -18.33
CA THR A 127 -11.02 6.78 -18.05
C THR A 127 -12.47 7.06 -18.43
N ILE A 128 -12.98 8.23 -18.02
CA ILE A 128 -14.32 8.69 -18.35
C ILE A 128 -14.17 9.97 -19.17
N LEU A 129 -14.70 9.94 -20.39
CA LEU A 129 -14.75 11.10 -21.27
C LEU A 129 -16.13 11.71 -21.27
N HIS A 130 -16.18 13.02 -21.44
CA HIS A 130 -17.42 13.79 -21.56
C HIS A 130 -17.47 14.46 -22.93
N PRO A 131 -17.72 13.69 -24.02
CA PRO A 131 -17.68 14.22 -25.38
C PRO A 131 -18.75 15.29 -25.64
N ARG A 132 -19.86 15.28 -24.89
CA ARG A 132 -20.91 16.31 -24.92
C ARG A 132 -21.52 16.45 -23.53
N GLU A 133 -22.16 17.58 -23.29
CA GLU A 133 -22.89 17.82 -22.04
C GLU A 133 -23.96 16.73 -21.82
N GLY A 134 -23.99 16.16 -20.62
CA GLY A 134 -24.90 15.08 -20.25
C GLY A 134 -24.53 13.69 -20.79
N VAL A 135 -23.43 13.52 -21.55
CA VAL A 135 -22.99 12.23 -22.08
C VAL A 135 -21.61 11.87 -21.53
N SER A 136 -21.54 10.77 -20.78
CA SER A 136 -20.28 10.20 -20.30
C SER A 136 -19.98 8.88 -21.03
N GLN A 137 -18.74 8.73 -21.48
CA GLN A 137 -18.26 7.52 -22.15
C GLN A 137 -17.10 6.91 -21.38
N LEU A 138 -17.24 5.63 -21.04
CA LEU A 138 -16.18 4.83 -20.42
C LEU A 138 -15.24 4.30 -21.50
N VAL A 139 -13.94 4.58 -21.35
CA VAL A 139 -12.92 4.13 -22.29
C VAL A 139 -11.83 3.36 -21.55
N TYR A 140 -11.65 2.08 -21.87
CA TYR A 140 -10.52 1.30 -21.38
C TYR A 140 -9.28 1.60 -22.21
N LEU A 141 -8.16 1.91 -21.56
CA LEU A 141 -6.92 2.35 -22.19
C LEU A 141 -5.83 1.27 -22.20
N GLY A 142 -5.94 0.31 -21.30
CA GLY A 142 -5.01 -0.81 -21.24
C GLY A 142 -5.39 -1.82 -20.17
N GLU A 143 -4.69 -2.94 -20.19
CA GLU A 143 -4.83 -4.02 -19.22
C GLU A 143 -3.48 -4.62 -18.86
N LEU A 144 -3.39 -5.19 -17.67
CA LEU A 144 -2.23 -5.90 -17.16
C LEU A 144 -2.69 -7.22 -16.57
N GLU A 145 -1.99 -8.28 -16.89
CA GLU A 145 -2.21 -9.61 -16.34
C GLU A 145 -0.95 -10.11 -15.63
N ARG A 146 -1.12 -10.66 -14.43
CA ARG A 146 -0.04 -11.26 -13.63
C ARG A 146 -0.56 -12.39 -12.76
N SER A 147 0.33 -13.19 -12.19
CA SER A 147 0.03 -14.20 -11.18
C SER A 147 -0.47 -13.58 -9.87
N LEU A 148 -1.48 -14.19 -9.25
CA LEU A 148 -1.95 -13.94 -7.89
C LEU A 148 -1.07 -14.62 -6.83
N ARG A 149 -0.20 -15.56 -7.22
CA ARG A 149 0.67 -16.33 -6.31
C ARG A 149 2.05 -15.69 -6.15
N MET A 150 2.55 -15.04 -7.19
CA MET A 150 3.84 -14.35 -7.18
C MET A 150 3.65 -12.84 -7.16
N ARG A 151 4.19 -12.17 -6.13
CA ARG A 151 4.10 -10.71 -6.01
C ARG A 151 4.92 -9.98 -7.07
N ASN A 152 6.12 -10.49 -7.33
CA ASN A 152 6.99 -10.03 -8.41
C ASN A 152 6.95 -11.10 -9.49
N ASP A 153 5.98 -11.00 -10.39
CA ASP A 153 5.80 -11.94 -11.48
C ASP A 153 6.69 -11.54 -12.67
N PRO A 154 7.68 -12.35 -13.05
CA PRO A 154 8.52 -12.08 -14.23
C PRO A 154 7.72 -12.18 -15.55
N ASP A 155 6.60 -12.91 -15.56
CA ASP A 155 5.78 -13.17 -16.75
C ASP A 155 4.60 -12.19 -16.89
N MET A 156 4.65 -11.07 -16.16
CA MET A 156 3.62 -10.04 -16.19
C MET A 156 3.46 -9.46 -17.60
N THR A 157 2.24 -9.52 -18.12
CA THR A 157 1.91 -9.05 -19.47
C THR A 157 1.15 -7.73 -19.40
N VAL A 158 1.67 -6.70 -20.06
CA VAL A 158 1.01 -5.40 -20.20
C VAL A 158 0.51 -5.23 -21.64
N LYS A 159 -0.76 -4.84 -21.80
CA LYS A 159 -1.36 -4.50 -23.09
C LYS A 159 -1.89 -3.08 -23.04
N ILE A 160 -1.33 -2.20 -23.87
CA ILE A 160 -1.79 -0.82 -24.02
C ILE A 160 -2.63 -0.72 -25.30
N PHE A 161 -3.81 -0.13 -25.21
CA PHE A 161 -4.71 0.04 -26.35
C PHE A 161 -4.39 1.37 -27.06
N SER A 162 -3.33 1.36 -27.87
CA SER A 162 -2.82 2.56 -28.54
C SER A 162 -3.88 3.33 -29.32
N ASP A 163 -4.77 2.66 -30.05
CA ASP A 163 -5.84 3.31 -30.82
C ASP A 163 -6.75 4.17 -29.94
N ARG A 164 -7.08 3.67 -28.74
CA ARG A 164 -7.95 4.36 -27.78
C ARG A 164 -7.22 5.50 -27.09
N LEU A 165 -5.92 5.34 -26.87
CA LEU A 165 -5.06 6.36 -26.27
C LEU A 165 -4.83 7.52 -27.25
N SER A 166 -4.66 7.23 -28.55
CA SER A 166 -4.58 8.27 -29.60
C SER A 166 -5.88 9.06 -29.75
N ASN A 167 -7.04 8.44 -29.51
CA ASN A 167 -8.32 9.14 -29.53
C ASN A 167 -8.49 10.13 -28.36
N LEU A 168 -7.79 9.93 -27.23
CA LEU A 168 -7.78 10.89 -26.14
C LEU A 168 -7.07 12.20 -26.50
N GLN A 169 -6.02 12.12 -27.32
CA GLN A 169 -5.21 13.30 -27.70
C GLN A 169 -5.88 14.17 -28.78
N LYS A 170 -6.97 13.69 -29.38
CA LYS A 170 -7.70 14.37 -30.45
C LYS A 170 -8.93 15.15 -29.94
N LEU A 171 -9.28 14.97 -28.66
CA LEU A 171 -10.38 15.64 -27.98
C LEU A 171 -9.85 16.85 -27.22
#